data_AF-A0AAU4RUR4-F1
#
_entry.id   AF-A0AAU4RUR4-F1
#
_cell.length_a   1.000
_cell.length_b   1.000
_cell.length_c   1.000
_cell.angle_alpha   90.00
_cell.angle_beta   90.00
_cell.angle_gamma   90.00
#
_symmetry.space_group_name_H-M   'P 1'
#
loop_
_entity.id
_entity.type
_entity.pdbx_description
1 polymer ?
#
loop_
_entity_poly.entity_id
_entity_poly.type
_entity_poly.pdbx_seq_one_letter_code
_entity_poly.pdbx_strand_id
1 'polypeptide(L)'
;MRARRTAMGRFRSTAGVLSLLVVAVLVLSGTGSAATDDVVTSRAAAAASSVEALGIAGTAWAVDQRTGTLRVHADSSVTDADLVRLRQVAARSAGGMTLERQDGRLRPLVSGGDGVYASGLRCSAGVNVRSGTTYYFVTAGHCTEAGSTWYASAAQTTAIGPTTSSSFPGDDFGVVRYGNKAVPHPGTIGTVDITGTATAYVGQSVCRRGATTGVRCGVVTALNATVNYGGGEIVYGLIRTNICAEPGDSGGPLYAGDKVIGILSGGSGNCTTGGTTYYQPIQEVLAVHGLSVYL
;
A
#
# COMPACT_ATOMS: atom_id res chain seq x y z
N MET A 1 -62.40 39.18 -16.57
CA MET A 1 -63.13 38.00 -16.04
C MET A 1 -62.41 37.47 -14.80
N ARG A 2 -63.16 37.44 -13.68
CA ARG A 2 -62.98 36.73 -12.40
C ARG A 2 -61.61 36.68 -11.71
N ALA A 3 -61.48 37.56 -10.70
CA ALA A 3 -60.75 37.34 -9.47
C ALA A 3 -61.48 36.33 -8.55
N ARG A 4 -60.73 35.64 -7.67
CA ARG A 4 -61.26 34.98 -6.45
C ARG A 4 -60.35 35.26 -5.25
N ARG A 5 -60.77 36.23 -4.43
CA ARG A 5 -60.69 36.21 -2.96
C ARG A 5 -61.66 35.10 -2.48
N THR A 6 -61.55 34.39 -1.36
CA THR A 6 -61.57 34.74 0.08
C THR A 6 -61.58 33.35 0.77
N ALA A 7 -61.13 33.08 1.99
CA ALA A 7 -61.83 33.48 3.20
C ALA A 7 -61.01 33.09 4.44
N MET A 8 -61.06 34.00 5.40
CA MET A 8 -60.52 33.95 6.74
C MET A 8 -61.62 33.39 7.67
N GLY A 9 -61.33 32.33 8.42
CA GLY A 9 -62.24 31.77 9.42
C GLY A 9 -61.70 31.98 10.83
N ARG A 10 -62.30 32.93 11.56
CA ARG A 10 -62.19 33.06 13.02
C ARG A 10 -63.31 32.26 13.66
N PHE A 11 -63.03 31.41 14.65
CA PHE A 11 -64.01 31.07 15.69
C PHE A 11 -63.35 30.76 17.06
N ARG A 12 -63.67 31.68 17.98
CA ARG A 12 -63.90 31.61 19.44
C ARG A 12 -63.12 30.65 20.35
N SER A 13 -62.53 31.32 21.34
CA SER A 13 -62.06 30.92 22.66
C SER A 13 -63.05 30.05 23.44
N THR A 14 -62.53 29.01 24.10
CA THR A 14 -63.02 28.51 25.39
C THR A 14 -61.84 28.35 26.33
N ALA A 15 -61.97 28.91 27.53
CA ALA A 15 -60.99 28.83 28.61
C ALA A 15 -61.07 27.43 29.25
N GLY A 16 -59.91 26.79 29.43
CA GLY A 16 -59.77 25.49 30.10
C GLY A 16 -58.60 25.55 31.08
N VAL A 17 -58.96 25.51 32.35
CA VAL A 17 -58.14 25.52 33.57
C VAL A 17 -56.96 24.53 33.56
N LEU A 18 -55.79 25.06 33.94
CA LEU A 18 -54.77 24.51 34.85
C LEU A 18 -54.60 22.98 34.92
N SER A 19 -53.44 22.49 34.45
CA SER A 19 -52.66 21.41 35.09
C SER A 19 -51.25 21.40 34.50
N LEU A 20 -50.32 22.13 35.12
CA LEU A 20 -48.89 21.90 34.88
C LEU A 20 -48.51 20.60 35.58
N LEU A 21 -48.48 19.48 34.85
CA LEU A 21 -47.65 18.35 35.22
C LEU A 21 -46.26 18.60 34.64
N VAL A 22 -45.34 19.04 35.49
CA VAL A 22 -43.91 19.01 35.19
C VAL A 22 -43.48 17.55 35.29
N VAL A 23 -43.48 16.83 34.15
CA VAL A 23 -42.74 15.58 34.06
C VAL A 23 -41.27 15.95 33.96
N ALA A 24 -40.56 15.87 35.08
CA ALA A 24 -39.10 15.90 35.08
C ALA A 24 -38.61 14.63 34.38
N VAL A 25 -38.38 14.71 33.07
CA VAL A 25 -37.57 13.72 32.37
C VAL A 25 -36.15 13.90 32.87
N LEU A 26 -35.71 13.06 33.81
CA LEU A 26 -34.30 12.86 34.06
C LEU A 26 -33.68 12.31 32.77
N VAL A 27 -33.10 13.20 31.97
CA VAL A 27 -32.10 12.78 30.99
C VAL A 27 -30.89 12.37 31.82
N LEU A 28 -30.73 11.07 32.06
CA LEU A 28 -29.43 10.55 32.48
C LEU A 28 -28.49 10.80 31.30
N SER A 29 -27.73 11.88 31.38
CA SER A 29 -26.56 12.09 30.53
C SER A 29 -25.66 10.86 30.72
N GLY A 30 -25.61 9.99 29.71
CA GLY A 30 -24.75 8.81 29.69
C GLY A 30 -23.28 9.23 29.64
N THR A 31 -22.69 9.56 30.79
CA THR A 31 -21.25 9.78 30.97
C THR A 31 -20.45 8.48 30.94
N GLY A 32 -21.12 7.33 30.79
CA GLY A 32 -20.50 6.01 30.79
C GLY A 32 -19.72 5.68 29.51
N SER A 33 -20.16 6.11 28.33
CA SER A 33 -19.61 5.57 27.06
C SER A 33 -18.22 6.12 26.72
N ALA A 34 -17.98 7.41 26.93
CA ALA A 34 -16.69 8.04 26.60
C ALA A 34 -15.56 7.58 27.54
N ALA A 35 -15.85 7.49 28.85
CA ALA A 35 -14.87 7.04 29.84
C ALA A 35 -14.54 5.54 29.68
N THR A 36 -15.48 4.71 29.22
CA THR A 36 -15.20 3.31 28.93
C THR A 36 -14.37 3.13 27.66
N ASP A 37 -14.60 3.92 26.63
CA ASP A 37 -13.84 3.86 25.37
C ASP A 37 -12.38 4.28 25.56
N ASP A 38 -12.12 5.30 26.38
CA ASP A 38 -10.76 5.73 26.75
C ASP A 38 -10.02 4.68 27.58
N VAL A 39 -10.71 4.00 28.49
CA VAL A 39 -10.15 2.92 29.33
C VAL A 39 -9.84 1.68 28.50
N VAL A 40 -10.69 1.31 27.54
CA VAL A 40 -10.44 0.15 26.66
C VAL A 40 -9.29 0.44 25.70
N THR A 41 -9.26 1.64 25.10
CA THR A 41 -8.18 2.06 24.19
C THR A 41 -6.82 2.14 24.91
N SER A 42 -6.78 2.66 26.14
CA SER A 42 -5.54 2.68 26.94
C SER A 42 -5.06 1.28 27.35
N ARG A 43 -5.97 0.35 27.63
CA ARG A 43 -5.62 -1.06 27.87
C ARG A 43 -5.06 -1.73 26.61
N ALA A 44 -5.65 -1.48 25.45
CA ALA A 44 -5.15 -2.01 24.18
C ALA A 44 -3.77 -1.44 23.82
N ALA A 45 -3.52 -0.16 24.08
CA ALA A 45 -2.20 0.46 23.91
C ALA A 45 -1.15 -0.17 24.84
N ALA A 46 -1.45 -0.35 26.13
CA ALA A 46 -0.55 -1.00 27.08
C ALA A 46 -0.28 -2.48 26.72
N ALA A 47 -1.30 -3.19 26.23
CA ALA A 47 -1.17 -4.54 25.71
C ALA A 47 -0.26 -4.57 24.47
N ALA A 48 -0.41 -3.61 23.55
CA ALA A 48 0.40 -3.52 22.34
C ALA A 48 1.88 -3.33 22.67
N SER A 49 2.21 -2.40 23.59
CA SER A 49 3.59 -2.22 24.06
C SER A 49 4.15 -3.47 24.75
N SER A 50 3.31 -4.22 25.47
CA SER A 50 3.72 -5.48 26.10
C SER A 50 4.00 -6.58 25.07
N VAL A 51 3.18 -6.68 24.02
CA VAL A 51 3.41 -7.62 22.91
C VAL A 51 4.67 -7.25 22.15
N GLU A 52 4.87 -5.97 21.83
CA GLU A 52 6.06 -5.45 21.15
C GLU A 52 7.34 -5.77 21.94
N ALA A 53 7.33 -5.55 23.26
CA ALA A 53 8.47 -5.82 24.14
C ALA A 53 8.87 -7.30 24.21
N LEU A 54 7.97 -8.25 23.87
CA LEU A 54 8.33 -9.66 23.83
C LEU A 54 9.22 -10.01 22.63
N GLY A 55 9.23 -9.20 21.56
CA GLY A 55 10.07 -9.42 20.38
C GLY A 55 9.82 -10.75 19.67
N ILE A 56 8.62 -11.32 19.80
CA ILE A 56 8.27 -12.63 19.24
C ILE A 56 8.01 -12.48 17.73
N ALA A 57 8.93 -12.98 16.91
CA ALA A 57 8.74 -13.07 15.47
C ALA A 57 7.51 -13.92 15.11
N GLY A 58 6.83 -13.57 14.02
CA GLY A 58 5.59 -14.26 13.60
C GLY A 58 4.33 -13.77 14.30
N THR A 59 4.39 -12.61 14.99
CA THR A 59 3.22 -11.94 15.55
C THR A 59 2.87 -10.67 14.78
N ALA A 60 1.56 -10.39 14.65
CA ALA A 60 1.02 -9.14 14.11
C ALA A 60 -0.12 -8.66 15.00
N TRP A 61 -0.29 -7.34 15.17
CA TRP A 61 -1.35 -6.83 16.02
C TRP A 61 -1.94 -5.50 15.54
N ALA A 62 -3.22 -5.30 15.81
CA ALA A 62 -3.94 -4.07 15.52
C ALA A 62 -5.10 -3.87 16.51
N VAL A 63 -5.49 -2.61 16.76
CA VAL A 63 -6.69 -2.31 17.57
C VAL A 63 -7.92 -2.42 16.68
N ASP A 64 -8.86 -3.28 17.04
CA ASP A 64 -10.18 -3.36 16.42
C ASP A 64 -10.97 -2.08 16.76
N GLN A 65 -11.22 -1.25 15.76
CA GLN A 65 -11.85 0.06 15.95
C GLN A 65 -13.28 -0.03 16.49
N ARG A 66 -13.97 -1.17 16.34
CA ARG A 66 -15.35 -1.35 16.82
C ARG A 66 -15.39 -1.74 18.29
N THR A 67 -14.40 -2.52 18.74
CA THR A 67 -14.38 -3.06 20.11
C THR A 67 -13.33 -2.39 21.00
N GLY A 68 -12.43 -1.60 20.43
CA GLY A 68 -11.28 -1.00 21.12
C GLY A 68 -10.24 -2.03 21.60
N THR A 69 -10.40 -3.31 21.26
CA THR A 69 -9.52 -4.39 21.74
C THR A 69 -8.35 -4.62 20.79
N LEU A 70 -7.18 -4.92 21.34
CA LEU A 70 -6.02 -5.37 20.56
C LEU A 70 -6.28 -6.79 20.01
N ARG A 71 -6.27 -6.97 18.71
CA ARG A 71 -6.22 -8.29 18.06
C ARG A 71 -4.76 -8.62 17.78
N VAL A 72 -4.31 -9.77 18.28
CA VAL A 72 -2.96 -10.29 18.03
C VAL A 72 -3.10 -11.61 17.28
N HIS A 73 -2.43 -11.70 16.14
CA HIS A 73 -2.31 -12.92 15.36
C HIS A 73 -0.93 -13.53 15.57
N ALA A 74 -0.87 -14.83 15.83
CA ALA A 74 0.35 -15.61 15.94
C ALA A 74 0.38 -16.67 14.83
N ASP A 75 1.38 -16.56 13.97
CA ASP A 75 1.55 -17.39 12.78
C ASP A 75 1.98 -18.83 13.13
N SER A 76 2.22 -19.66 12.11
CA SER A 76 2.62 -21.06 12.28
C SER A 76 4.03 -21.27 12.83
N SER A 77 4.86 -20.22 12.90
CA SER A 77 6.25 -20.26 13.40
C SER A 77 6.41 -19.87 14.86
N VAL A 78 5.38 -19.28 15.48
CA VAL A 78 5.38 -18.94 16.91
C VAL A 78 5.39 -20.22 17.75
N THR A 79 6.39 -20.36 18.63
CA THR A 79 6.56 -21.56 19.46
C THR A 79 5.50 -21.67 20.56
N ASP A 80 5.28 -22.86 21.11
CA ASP A 80 4.35 -23.02 22.24
C ASP A 80 4.75 -22.19 23.47
N ALA A 81 6.06 -22.06 23.73
CA ALA A 81 6.58 -21.21 24.80
C ALA A 81 6.24 -19.72 24.56
N ASP A 82 6.35 -19.26 23.32
CA ASP A 82 5.96 -17.90 22.92
C ASP A 82 4.46 -17.66 23.01
N LEU A 83 3.66 -18.65 22.60
CA LEU A 83 2.20 -18.59 22.76
C LEU A 83 1.81 -18.48 24.24
N VAL A 84 2.51 -19.17 25.16
CA VAL A 84 2.30 -19.00 26.60
C VAL A 84 2.61 -17.57 27.04
N ARG A 85 3.72 -16.98 26.59
CA ARG A 85 4.07 -15.58 26.89
C ARG A 85 3.00 -14.59 26.39
N LEU A 86 2.49 -14.78 25.17
CA LEU A 86 1.41 -13.96 24.61
C LEU A 86 0.10 -14.11 25.39
N ARG A 87 -0.25 -15.33 25.80
CA ARG A 87 -1.44 -15.59 26.66
C ARG A 87 -1.32 -14.91 28.03
N GLN A 88 -0.12 -14.83 28.60
CA GLN A 88 0.11 -14.10 29.85
C GLN A 88 -0.13 -12.58 29.69
N VAL A 89 0.25 -12.00 28.54
CA VAL A 89 -0.09 -10.61 28.24
C VAL A 89 -1.60 -10.45 28.13
N ALA A 90 -2.27 -11.28 27.32
CA ALA A 90 -3.73 -11.22 27.16
C ALA A 90 -4.48 -11.31 28.50
N ALA A 91 -4.05 -12.20 29.41
CA ALA A 91 -4.64 -12.35 30.74
C ALA A 91 -4.50 -11.08 31.60
N ARG A 92 -3.36 -10.38 31.51
CA ARG A 92 -3.12 -9.11 32.24
C ARG A 92 -3.86 -7.92 31.63
N SER A 93 -4.24 -8.00 30.35
CA SER A 93 -4.94 -6.92 29.64
C SER A 93 -6.43 -6.78 30.00
N ALA A 94 -6.97 -7.64 30.87
CA ALA A 94 -8.35 -7.56 31.38
C ALA A 94 -9.41 -7.38 30.26
N GLY A 95 -9.30 -8.17 29.19
CA GLY A 95 -10.20 -8.12 28.02
C GLY A 95 -9.79 -7.11 26.93
N GLY A 96 -8.73 -6.33 27.14
CA GLY A 96 -8.19 -5.39 26.14
C GLY A 96 -7.40 -6.05 25.00
N MET A 97 -7.25 -7.37 25.01
CA MET A 97 -6.49 -8.12 24.00
C MET A 97 -7.12 -9.48 23.69
N THR A 98 -7.09 -9.88 22.42
CA THR A 98 -7.41 -11.21 21.90
C THR A 98 -6.19 -11.78 21.19
N LEU A 99 -6.00 -13.10 21.27
CA LEU A 99 -4.92 -13.82 20.61
C LEU A 99 -5.52 -14.91 19.72
N GLU A 100 -5.24 -14.84 18.42
CA GLU A 100 -5.72 -15.77 17.41
C GLU A 100 -4.54 -16.45 16.71
N ARG A 101 -4.70 -17.73 16.35
CA ARG A 101 -3.73 -18.40 15.47
C ARG A 101 -4.04 -18.06 14.03
N GLN A 102 -3.00 -17.82 13.25
CA GLN A 102 -3.09 -17.65 11.81
C GLN A 102 -2.31 -18.76 11.11
N ASP A 103 -2.87 -19.29 10.03
CA ASP A 103 -2.20 -20.28 9.20
C ASP A 103 -1.06 -19.65 8.40
N GLY A 104 -0.01 -20.45 8.16
CA GLY A 104 1.19 -20.02 7.44
C GLY A 104 2.11 -19.12 8.27
N ARG A 105 3.23 -18.71 7.67
CA ARG A 105 4.24 -17.85 8.30
C ARG A 105 4.14 -16.44 7.73
N LEU A 106 4.14 -15.41 8.58
CA LEU A 106 4.29 -14.02 8.18
C LEU A 106 5.65 -13.85 7.50
N ARG A 107 5.62 -13.34 6.28
CA ARG A 107 6.81 -13.06 5.49
C ARG A 107 6.58 -11.76 4.73
N PRO A 108 7.62 -10.91 4.59
CA PRO A 108 7.58 -9.84 3.61
C PRO A 108 7.23 -10.43 2.24
N LEU A 109 6.16 -9.94 1.63
CA LEU A 109 5.84 -10.20 0.23
C LEU A 109 6.64 -9.21 -0.62
N VAL A 110 6.97 -9.59 -1.84
CA VAL A 110 7.49 -8.64 -2.84
C VAL A 110 6.47 -8.58 -3.97
N SER A 111 5.69 -7.51 -3.99
CA SER A 111 4.71 -7.15 -5.01
C SER A 111 5.16 -5.89 -5.75
N GLY A 112 4.56 -5.62 -6.92
CA GLY A 112 4.85 -4.41 -7.68
C GLY A 112 4.64 -3.14 -6.84
N GLY A 113 5.67 -2.33 -6.73
CA GLY A 113 5.78 -1.10 -5.95
C GLY A 113 6.38 -1.27 -4.55
N ASP A 114 6.68 -2.49 -4.11
CA ASP A 114 7.34 -2.72 -2.80
C ASP A 114 8.82 -2.33 -2.84
N GLY A 115 9.35 -1.94 -1.69
CA GLY A 115 10.76 -1.62 -1.54
C GLY A 115 11.65 -2.85 -1.72
N VAL A 116 12.60 -2.73 -2.64
CA VAL A 116 13.68 -3.70 -2.84
C VAL A 116 15.01 -3.02 -2.62
N TYR A 117 15.94 -3.75 -1.99
CA TYR A 117 17.14 -3.18 -1.41
C TYR A 117 18.39 -3.88 -1.95
N ALA A 118 19.43 -3.11 -2.21
CA ALA A 118 20.79 -3.59 -2.46
C ALA A 118 21.76 -2.78 -1.59
N SER A 119 23.06 -3.07 -1.65
CA SER A 119 24.07 -2.37 -0.85
C SER A 119 24.02 -0.85 -1.05
N GLY A 120 23.51 -0.12 -0.05
CA GLY A 120 23.38 1.35 -0.09
C GLY A 120 22.27 1.89 -1.02
N LEU A 121 21.45 1.02 -1.60
CA LEU A 121 20.44 1.38 -2.60
C LEU A 121 19.05 0.89 -2.19
N ARG A 122 18.04 1.73 -2.38
CA ARG A 122 16.63 1.35 -2.31
C ARG A 122 15.93 1.76 -3.59
N CYS A 123 15.27 0.81 -4.22
CA CYS A 123 14.36 1.02 -5.35
C CYS A 123 13.02 0.34 -5.06
N SER A 124 12.14 0.33 -6.05
CA SER A 124 10.87 -0.36 -6.02
C SER A 124 10.88 -1.54 -6.99
N ALA A 125 10.25 -2.65 -6.62
CA ALA A 125 9.92 -3.69 -7.58
C ALA A 125 8.89 -3.14 -8.57
N GLY A 126 9.03 -3.39 -9.87
CA GLY A 126 8.09 -2.98 -10.90
C GLY A 126 6.91 -3.94 -10.95
N VAL A 127 7.13 -5.09 -11.57
CA VAL A 127 6.14 -6.16 -11.67
C VAL A 127 6.82 -7.52 -11.60
N ASN A 128 6.16 -8.47 -10.95
CA ASN A 128 6.58 -9.86 -10.96
C ASN A 128 6.22 -10.51 -12.29
N VAL A 129 7.18 -11.21 -12.85
CA VAL A 129 7.09 -11.82 -14.18
C VAL A 129 7.71 -13.21 -14.14
N ARG A 130 7.48 -14.00 -15.18
CA ARG A 130 8.05 -15.34 -15.31
C ARG A 130 8.46 -15.66 -16.74
N SER A 131 9.43 -16.55 -16.84
CA SER A 131 9.73 -17.30 -18.06
C SER A 131 9.71 -18.79 -17.72
N GLY A 132 8.76 -19.52 -18.32
CA GLY A 132 8.45 -20.89 -17.91
C GLY A 132 8.12 -20.99 -16.41
N THR A 133 8.91 -21.78 -15.69
CA THR A 133 8.77 -21.97 -14.22
C THR A 133 9.70 -21.08 -13.40
N THR A 134 10.45 -20.17 -14.03
CA THR A 134 11.38 -19.28 -13.34
C THR A 134 10.75 -17.91 -13.16
N TYR A 135 10.83 -17.38 -11.94
CA TYR A 135 10.24 -16.11 -11.55
C TYR A 135 11.29 -15.01 -11.44
N TYR A 136 10.87 -13.81 -11.80
CA TYR A 136 11.66 -12.59 -11.78
C TYR A 136 10.79 -11.42 -11.31
N PHE A 137 11.43 -10.33 -10.94
CA PHE A 137 10.79 -9.02 -10.99
C PHE A 137 11.57 -8.10 -11.91
N VAL A 138 10.84 -7.22 -12.59
CA VAL A 138 11.42 -6.12 -13.36
C VAL A 138 11.56 -4.91 -12.44
N THR A 139 12.64 -4.14 -12.56
CA THR A 139 12.85 -2.84 -11.91
C THR A 139 13.62 -1.91 -12.88
N ALA A 140 14.02 -0.71 -12.45
CA ALA A 140 14.79 0.21 -13.29
C ALA A 140 16.22 -0.30 -13.53
N GLY A 141 16.78 0.01 -14.69
CA GLY A 141 18.14 -0.36 -15.11
C GLY A 141 19.19 0.36 -14.28
N HIS A 142 19.02 1.66 -14.02
CA HIS A 142 19.94 2.42 -13.15
C HIS A 142 20.01 1.86 -11.72
N CYS A 143 18.95 1.15 -11.27
CA CYS A 143 18.95 0.44 -10.01
C CYS A 143 19.77 -0.86 -10.08
N THR A 144 19.65 -1.62 -11.17
CA THR A 144 20.35 -2.91 -11.36
C THR A 144 21.80 -2.78 -11.78
N GLU A 145 22.22 -1.69 -12.42
CA GLU A 145 23.64 -1.38 -12.67
C GLU A 145 24.42 -1.26 -11.35
N ALA A 146 23.81 -0.63 -10.34
CA ALA A 146 24.41 -0.45 -9.03
C ALA A 146 24.19 -1.66 -8.08
N GLY A 147 23.13 -2.44 -8.28
CA GLY A 147 22.71 -3.53 -7.40
C GLY A 147 22.90 -4.92 -8.01
N SER A 148 23.75 -5.75 -7.39
CA SER A 148 23.98 -7.13 -7.85
C SER A 148 23.07 -8.16 -7.19
N THR A 149 22.80 -8.02 -5.89
CA THR A 149 21.92 -8.91 -5.10
C THR A 149 20.88 -8.08 -4.37
N TRP A 150 19.63 -8.53 -4.45
CA TRP A 150 18.47 -7.81 -3.94
C TRP A 150 17.88 -8.47 -2.70
N TYR A 151 17.32 -7.65 -1.81
CA TYR A 151 16.74 -8.03 -0.53
C TYR A 151 15.36 -7.40 -0.35
N ALA A 152 14.50 -8.09 0.42
CA ALA A 152 13.14 -7.64 0.70
C ALA A 152 13.05 -6.59 1.82
N SER A 153 14.17 -6.21 2.43
CA SER A 153 14.21 -5.22 3.51
C SER A 153 15.55 -4.49 3.59
N ALA A 154 15.52 -3.29 4.20
CA ALA A 154 16.71 -2.47 4.41
C ALA A 154 17.79 -3.15 5.26
N ALA A 155 17.38 -4.04 6.17
CA ALA A 155 18.30 -4.82 7.00
C ALA A 155 19.05 -5.91 6.22
N GLN A 156 18.68 -6.16 4.96
CA GLN A 156 19.29 -7.16 4.07
C GLN A 156 19.33 -8.58 4.66
N THR A 157 18.33 -8.92 5.49
CA THR A 157 18.26 -10.24 6.14
C THR A 157 17.52 -11.29 5.30
N THR A 158 16.73 -10.86 4.31
CA THR A 158 15.97 -11.74 3.42
C THR A 158 16.38 -11.49 1.98
N ALA A 159 17.28 -12.31 1.47
CA ALA A 159 17.71 -12.25 0.07
C ALA A 159 16.55 -12.67 -0.85
N ILE A 160 16.36 -11.92 -1.94
CA ILE A 160 15.44 -12.22 -3.04
C ILE A 160 16.19 -13.00 -4.11
N GLY A 161 17.29 -12.44 -4.60
CA GLY A 161 18.15 -13.04 -5.61
C GLY A 161 18.94 -12.03 -6.42
N PRO A 162 19.67 -12.49 -7.45
CA PRO A 162 20.60 -11.67 -8.20
C PRO A 162 19.93 -10.94 -9.37
N THR A 163 20.52 -9.80 -9.75
CA THR A 163 20.33 -9.17 -11.06
C THR A 163 20.80 -10.14 -12.15
N THR A 164 19.97 -10.34 -13.18
CA THR A 164 20.29 -11.17 -14.35
C THR A 164 20.41 -10.40 -15.65
N SER A 165 19.88 -9.18 -15.70
CA SER A 165 19.98 -8.27 -16.84
C SER A 165 19.80 -6.83 -16.37
N SER A 166 20.45 -5.90 -17.07
CA SER A 166 20.39 -4.47 -16.83
C SER A 166 20.62 -3.75 -18.16
N SER A 167 19.84 -2.69 -18.43
CA SER A 167 20.02 -1.78 -19.55
C SER A 167 19.81 -0.34 -19.04
N PHE A 168 20.92 0.40 -18.90
CA PHE A 168 20.96 1.83 -18.59
C PHE A 168 22.38 2.38 -18.85
N PRO A 169 22.55 3.53 -19.54
CA PRO A 169 21.53 4.33 -20.22
C PRO A 169 21.13 3.74 -21.58
N GLY A 170 20.39 4.50 -22.41
CA GLY A 170 19.72 4.04 -23.63
C GLY A 170 18.27 3.70 -23.34
N ASP A 171 18.09 2.66 -22.52
CA ASP A 171 16.83 2.27 -21.90
C ASP A 171 16.94 2.42 -20.37
N ASP A 172 15.89 2.10 -19.63
CA ASP A 172 15.97 2.02 -18.16
C ASP A 172 15.14 0.86 -17.59
N PHE A 173 15.66 -0.35 -17.75
CA PHE A 173 15.10 -1.56 -17.15
C PHE A 173 16.16 -2.53 -16.66
N GLY A 174 15.78 -3.31 -15.67
CA GLY A 174 16.56 -4.39 -15.08
C GLY A 174 15.69 -5.58 -14.73
N VAL A 175 16.28 -6.77 -14.74
CA VAL A 175 15.62 -8.03 -14.41
C VAL A 175 16.35 -8.69 -13.25
N VAL A 176 15.61 -9.01 -12.20
CA VAL A 176 16.13 -9.68 -11.01
C VAL A 176 15.44 -11.02 -10.85
N ARG A 177 16.22 -12.10 -10.72
CA ARG A 177 15.69 -13.44 -10.54
C ARG A 177 15.34 -13.70 -9.08
N TYR A 178 14.18 -14.29 -8.83
CA TYR A 178 13.88 -14.89 -7.53
C TYR A 178 14.73 -16.16 -7.34
N GLY A 179 15.81 -16.04 -6.56
CA GLY A 179 16.65 -17.15 -6.13
C GLY A 179 16.16 -17.81 -4.84
N ASN A 180 15.43 -17.05 -4.01
CA ASN A 180 14.88 -17.52 -2.75
C ASN A 180 13.39 -17.88 -2.87
N LYS A 181 13.09 -19.18 -2.91
CA LYS A 181 11.71 -19.71 -2.99
C LYS A 181 10.85 -19.35 -1.78
N ALA A 182 11.44 -18.89 -0.67
CA ALA A 182 10.70 -18.53 0.52
C ALA A 182 10.07 -17.12 0.43
N VAL A 183 10.52 -16.28 -0.51
CA VAL A 183 9.97 -14.95 -0.77
C VAL A 183 8.76 -15.08 -1.69
N PRO A 184 7.54 -14.82 -1.22
CA PRO A 184 6.37 -14.89 -2.07
C PRO A 184 6.38 -13.72 -3.06
N HIS A 185 6.09 -14.05 -4.31
CA HIS A 185 6.08 -13.14 -5.44
C HIS A 185 4.72 -13.25 -6.14
N PRO A 186 3.67 -12.59 -5.64
CA PRO A 186 2.36 -12.63 -6.29
C PRO A 186 2.38 -11.82 -7.59
N GLY A 187 1.51 -12.17 -8.54
CA GLY A 187 1.30 -11.46 -9.80
C GLY A 187 0.59 -10.11 -9.67
N THR A 188 0.93 -9.32 -8.65
CA THR A 188 0.15 -8.15 -8.24
C THR A 188 0.97 -6.86 -8.21
N ILE A 189 0.26 -5.73 -8.25
CA ILE A 189 0.75 -4.42 -7.82
C ILE A 189 -0.03 -4.03 -6.56
N GLY A 190 0.58 -4.24 -5.39
CA GLY A 190 -0.13 -4.16 -4.12
C GLY A 190 -1.30 -5.15 -4.08
N THR A 191 -2.52 -4.63 -4.01
CA THR A 191 -3.77 -5.42 -3.98
C THR A 191 -4.40 -5.61 -5.36
N VAL A 192 -3.77 -5.15 -6.44
CA VAL A 192 -4.29 -5.26 -7.81
C VAL A 192 -3.66 -6.44 -8.50
N ASP A 193 -4.47 -7.43 -8.91
CA ASP A 193 -4.05 -8.53 -9.76
C ASP A 193 -3.70 -8.02 -11.17
N ILE A 194 -2.53 -8.43 -11.69
CA ILE A 194 -2.07 -8.01 -13.01
C ILE A 194 -2.32 -9.12 -14.01
N THR A 195 -3.35 -8.94 -14.83
CA THR A 195 -3.79 -9.94 -15.81
C THR A 195 -3.10 -9.76 -17.17
N GLY A 196 -2.35 -8.67 -17.38
CA GLY A 196 -1.70 -8.40 -18.66
C GLY A 196 -0.92 -7.09 -18.69
N THR A 197 -0.53 -6.70 -19.91
CA THR A 197 0.11 -5.41 -20.19
C THR A 197 -0.78 -4.56 -21.10
N ALA A 198 -0.56 -3.24 -21.12
CA ALA A 198 -1.24 -2.32 -22.02
C ALA A 198 -0.28 -1.24 -22.54
N THR A 199 -0.46 -0.83 -23.79
CA THR A 199 0.31 0.29 -24.37
C THR A 199 -0.28 1.62 -23.90
N ALA A 200 0.58 2.55 -23.50
CA ALA A 200 0.16 3.86 -23.06
C ALA A 200 -0.39 4.72 -24.21
N TYR A 201 -1.37 5.59 -23.93
CA TYR A 201 -1.81 6.64 -24.84
C TYR A 201 -1.93 7.99 -24.12
N VAL A 202 -1.73 9.10 -24.83
CA VAL A 202 -1.83 10.44 -24.23
C VAL A 202 -3.25 10.71 -23.75
N GLY A 203 -3.39 11.22 -22.53
CA GLY A 203 -4.67 11.42 -21.85
C GLY A 203 -5.17 10.21 -21.07
N GLN A 204 -4.48 9.06 -21.14
CA GLN A 204 -4.84 7.88 -20.36
C GLN A 204 -4.70 8.15 -18.86
N SER A 205 -5.74 7.84 -18.10
CA SER A 205 -5.68 7.79 -16.63
C SER A 205 -4.85 6.60 -16.19
N VAL A 206 -3.84 6.87 -15.36
CA VAL A 206 -2.87 5.88 -14.90
C VAL A 206 -2.55 6.10 -13.43
N CYS A 207 -2.20 5.02 -12.74
CA CYS A 207 -1.69 5.04 -11.37
C CYS A 207 -0.28 4.45 -11.35
N ARG A 208 0.51 4.87 -10.37
CA ARG A 208 1.82 4.30 -10.08
C ARG A 208 1.95 3.96 -8.62
N ARG A 209 2.72 2.93 -8.30
CA ARG A 209 3.03 2.53 -6.93
C ARG A 209 4.54 2.55 -6.72
N GLY A 210 5.01 3.14 -5.64
CA GLY A 210 6.44 3.14 -5.30
C GLY A 210 6.67 3.05 -3.80
N ALA A 211 7.87 2.61 -3.42
CA ALA A 211 8.25 2.30 -2.05
C ALA A 211 8.35 3.53 -1.14
N THR A 212 8.42 4.74 -1.70
CA THR A 212 8.53 5.99 -0.93
C THR A 212 7.17 6.65 -0.78
N THR A 213 6.43 6.77 -1.88
CA THR A 213 5.21 7.58 -1.89
C THR A 213 3.93 6.76 -1.98
N GLY A 214 4.00 5.43 -2.07
CA GLY A 214 2.84 4.56 -2.19
C GLY A 214 2.14 4.76 -3.54
N VAL A 215 0.81 4.77 -3.54
CA VAL A 215 0.02 4.95 -4.78
C VAL A 215 -0.22 6.43 -5.07
N ARG A 216 0.01 6.85 -6.31
CA ARG A 216 -0.44 8.14 -6.86
C ARG A 216 -0.98 7.94 -8.27
N CYS A 217 -1.92 8.78 -8.68
CA CYS A 217 -2.55 8.68 -9.99
C CYS A 217 -2.54 10.03 -10.70
N GLY A 218 -2.65 9.97 -12.01
CA GLY A 218 -2.63 11.12 -12.90
C GLY A 218 -2.89 10.67 -14.33
N VAL A 219 -2.23 11.33 -15.28
CA VAL A 219 -2.43 11.06 -16.71
C VAL A 219 -1.10 10.98 -17.45
N VAL A 220 -1.11 10.18 -18.52
CA VAL A 220 -0.07 10.22 -19.56
C VAL A 220 -0.19 11.54 -20.32
N THR A 221 0.91 12.26 -20.43
CA THR A 221 0.98 13.60 -21.03
C THR A 221 1.79 13.63 -22.34
N ALA A 222 2.71 12.68 -22.53
CA ALA A 222 3.44 12.48 -23.77
C ALA A 222 3.97 11.04 -23.86
N LEU A 223 4.33 10.62 -25.07
CA LEU A 223 4.99 9.35 -25.37
C LEU A 223 6.29 9.60 -26.13
N ASN A 224 7.16 8.60 -26.20
CA ASN A 224 8.46 8.68 -26.90
C ASN A 224 9.33 9.85 -26.42
N ALA A 225 9.29 10.13 -25.12
CA ALA A 225 10.13 11.17 -24.52
C ALA A 225 11.57 10.68 -24.43
N THR A 226 12.51 11.58 -24.74
CA THR A 226 13.93 11.41 -24.43
C THR A 226 14.26 12.21 -23.19
N VAL A 227 14.92 11.59 -22.22
CA VAL A 227 15.39 12.25 -21.00
C VAL A 227 16.90 12.16 -20.94
N ASN A 228 17.54 13.31 -20.70
CA ASN A 228 18.98 13.39 -20.44
C ASN A 228 19.16 13.70 -18.95
N TYR A 229 19.63 12.72 -18.18
CA TYR A 229 19.87 12.83 -16.75
C TYR A 229 21.22 13.52 -16.42
N GLY A 230 22.04 13.82 -17.43
CA GLY A 230 23.38 14.36 -17.28
C GLY A 230 24.45 13.27 -17.33
N GLY A 231 25.73 13.65 -17.39
CA GLY A 231 26.84 12.67 -17.35
C GLY A 231 26.92 11.67 -18.52
N GLY A 232 26.12 11.86 -19.58
CA GLY A 232 25.98 10.89 -20.69
C GLY A 232 24.81 9.91 -20.52
N GLU A 233 24.05 10.02 -19.44
CA GLU A 233 22.90 9.17 -19.15
C GLU A 233 21.66 9.68 -19.89
N ILE A 234 21.49 9.22 -21.13
CA ILE A 234 20.34 9.57 -21.98
C ILE A 234 19.47 8.34 -22.19
N VAL A 235 18.17 8.45 -21.92
CA VAL A 235 17.19 7.37 -22.06
C VAL A 235 16.11 7.79 -23.06
N TYR A 236 15.71 6.87 -23.94
CA TYR A 236 14.79 7.12 -25.06
C TYR A 236 13.45 6.41 -24.86
N GLY A 237 12.45 6.76 -25.66
CA GLY A 237 11.20 6.00 -25.75
C GLY A 237 10.28 6.07 -24.52
N LEU A 238 10.52 7.00 -23.59
CA LEU A 238 9.83 7.02 -22.30
C LEU A 238 8.39 7.55 -22.38
N ILE A 239 7.54 7.07 -21.47
CA ILE A 239 6.18 7.55 -21.23
C ILE A 239 6.25 8.68 -20.21
N ARG A 240 5.76 9.88 -20.56
CA ARG A 240 5.72 11.03 -19.65
C ARG A 240 4.36 11.15 -18.96
N THR A 241 4.35 11.33 -17.64
CA THR A 241 3.13 11.59 -16.87
C THR A 241 3.25 12.85 -16.01
N ASN A 242 2.12 13.35 -15.51
CA ASN A 242 2.07 14.41 -14.49
C ASN A 242 2.02 13.88 -13.05
N ILE A 243 2.37 12.61 -12.84
CA ILE A 243 2.40 12.00 -11.51
C ILE A 243 3.72 12.37 -10.84
N CYS A 244 3.69 12.83 -9.60
CA CYS A 244 4.90 13.07 -8.81
C CYS A 244 5.59 11.75 -8.44
N ALA A 245 6.88 11.78 -8.08
CA ALA A 245 7.59 10.68 -7.42
C ALA A 245 8.73 11.24 -6.56
N GLU A 246 9.27 10.42 -5.68
CA GLU A 246 10.39 10.76 -4.79
C GLU A 246 11.52 9.73 -4.92
N PRO A 247 12.75 10.04 -4.48
CA PRO A 247 13.85 9.08 -4.45
C PRO A 247 13.45 7.75 -3.78
N GLY A 248 13.77 6.64 -4.45
CA GLY A 248 13.38 5.29 -4.05
C GLY A 248 12.10 4.74 -4.68
N ASP A 249 11.29 5.58 -5.34
CA ASP A 249 10.17 5.10 -6.16
C ASP A 249 10.64 4.48 -7.49
N SER A 250 11.90 4.71 -7.90
CA SER A 250 12.50 4.17 -9.13
C SER A 250 12.25 2.67 -9.28
N GLY A 251 11.90 2.25 -10.49
CA GLY A 251 11.51 0.89 -10.82
C GLY A 251 10.05 0.55 -10.50
N GLY A 252 9.33 1.38 -9.73
CA GLY A 252 7.93 1.14 -9.36
C GLY A 252 7.00 1.15 -10.57
N PRO A 253 5.91 0.37 -10.58
CA PRO A 253 5.09 0.19 -11.76
C PRO A 253 4.17 1.38 -12.03
N LEU A 254 3.94 1.65 -13.31
CA LEU A 254 2.82 2.40 -13.86
C LEU A 254 1.78 1.42 -14.40
N TYR A 255 0.51 1.60 -14.06
CA TYR A 255 -0.58 0.69 -14.41
C TYR A 255 -1.90 1.43 -14.63
N ALA A 256 -2.81 0.80 -15.38
CA ALA A 256 -4.20 1.22 -15.55
C ALA A 256 -5.11 0.00 -15.38
N GLY A 257 -6.03 0.06 -14.41
CA GLY A 257 -6.81 -1.12 -14.04
C GLY A 257 -5.91 -2.28 -13.64
N ASP A 258 -6.10 -3.43 -14.28
CA ASP A 258 -5.36 -4.68 -14.08
C ASP A 258 -4.21 -4.88 -15.09
N LYS A 259 -3.80 -3.80 -15.80
CA LYS A 259 -2.74 -3.84 -16.81
C LYS A 259 -1.53 -3.00 -16.40
N VAL A 260 -0.35 -3.62 -16.40
CA VAL A 260 0.91 -2.89 -16.24
C VAL A 260 1.34 -2.24 -17.57
N ILE A 261 1.84 -1.01 -17.48
CA ILE A 261 2.17 -0.15 -18.63
C ILE A 261 3.68 0.12 -18.70
N GLY A 262 4.32 0.36 -17.55
CA GLY A 262 5.73 0.72 -17.51
C GLY A 262 6.31 0.68 -16.10
N ILE A 263 7.58 1.04 -15.98
CA ILE A 263 8.32 1.14 -14.71
C ILE A 263 8.99 2.51 -14.61
N LEU A 264 9.02 3.07 -13.40
CA LEU A 264 9.52 4.44 -13.19
C LEU A 264 11.02 4.50 -13.45
N SER A 265 11.42 5.36 -14.38
CA SER A 265 12.83 5.68 -14.66
C SER A 265 13.28 6.86 -13.79
N GLY A 266 12.60 8.01 -13.91
CA GLY A 266 12.92 9.18 -13.11
C GLY A 266 11.94 10.33 -13.35
N GLY A 267 12.30 11.53 -12.93
CA GLY A 267 11.39 12.67 -13.01
C GLY A 267 11.98 13.97 -12.48
N SER A 268 11.11 14.97 -12.34
CA SER A 268 11.42 16.28 -11.76
C SER A 268 10.29 16.77 -10.87
N GLY A 269 10.58 17.73 -10.01
CA GLY A 269 9.66 18.20 -8.97
C GLY A 269 9.59 17.23 -7.79
N ASN A 270 8.47 17.24 -7.06
CA ASN A 270 8.26 16.40 -5.89
C ASN A 270 6.75 16.24 -5.61
N CYS A 271 6.38 15.43 -4.64
CA CYS A 271 4.98 15.18 -4.29
C CYS A 271 4.31 16.29 -3.45
N THR A 272 5.04 17.34 -3.08
CA THR A 272 4.51 18.51 -2.37
C THR A 272 4.12 19.63 -3.31
N THR A 273 4.94 19.92 -4.32
CA THR A 273 4.73 21.03 -5.28
C THR A 273 4.28 20.55 -6.66
N GLY A 274 4.15 19.24 -6.85
CA GLY A 274 3.89 18.61 -8.14
C GLY A 274 5.17 18.21 -8.85
N GLY A 275 5.04 17.27 -9.79
CA GLY A 275 6.17 16.70 -10.49
C GLY A 275 5.80 16.08 -11.84
N THR A 276 6.81 15.83 -12.64
CA THR A 276 6.73 15.09 -13.90
C THR A 276 7.54 13.80 -13.72
N THR A 277 7.01 12.68 -14.19
CA THR A 277 7.73 11.40 -14.17
C THR A 277 7.74 10.74 -15.53
N TYR A 278 8.77 9.94 -15.75
CA TYR A 278 9.05 9.23 -16.99
C TYR A 278 9.17 7.73 -16.72
N TYR A 279 8.56 6.91 -17.56
CA TYR A 279 8.49 5.47 -17.37
C TYR A 279 8.97 4.73 -18.61
N GLN A 280 9.79 3.71 -18.39
CA GLN A 280 10.19 2.75 -19.42
C GLN A 280 8.98 1.86 -19.75
N PRO A 281 8.54 1.74 -21.02
CA PRO A 281 7.48 0.82 -21.41
C PRO A 281 7.81 -0.63 -21.01
N ILE A 282 6.87 -1.31 -20.34
CA ILE A 282 7.12 -2.66 -19.79
C ILE A 282 7.27 -3.71 -20.90
N GLN A 283 6.63 -3.51 -22.04
CA GLN A 283 6.63 -4.48 -23.14
C GLN A 283 8.03 -4.75 -23.68
N GLU A 284 8.93 -3.77 -23.63
CA GLU A 284 10.28 -3.90 -24.15
C GLU A 284 11.09 -4.95 -23.40
N VAL A 285 11.26 -4.78 -22.09
CA VAL A 285 11.98 -5.75 -21.23
C VAL A 285 11.32 -7.13 -21.27
N LEU A 286 9.99 -7.19 -21.37
CA LEU A 286 9.29 -8.47 -21.51
C LEU A 286 9.63 -9.18 -22.82
N ALA A 287 9.66 -8.45 -23.94
CA ALA A 287 9.99 -8.98 -25.24
C ALA A 287 11.46 -9.42 -25.34
N VAL A 288 12.39 -8.59 -24.85
CA VAL A 288 13.84 -8.87 -24.86
C VAL A 288 14.16 -10.16 -24.11
N HIS A 289 13.47 -10.44 -23.00
CA HIS A 289 13.78 -11.57 -22.13
C HIS A 289 12.78 -12.73 -22.19
N GLY A 290 11.76 -12.67 -23.06
CA GLY A 290 10.71 -13.69 -23.13
C GLY A 290 9.97 -13.87 -21.80
N LEU A 291 9.64 -12.75 -21.14
CA LEU A 291 8.97 -12.72 -19.85
C LEU A 291 7.47 -12.44 -20.02
N SER A 292 6.68 -12.92 -19.07
CA SER A 292 5.23 -12.70 -19.02
C SER A 292 4.78 -12.38 -17.60
N VAL A 293 3.77 -11.52 -17.47
CA VAL A 293 3.03 -11.36 -16.21
C VAL A 293 2.20 -12.62 -15.92
N TYR A 294 1.77 -12.77 -14.67
CA TYR A 294 0.94 -13.89 -14.23
C TYR A 294 0.02 -13.43 -13.10
N LEU A 295 -0.91 -14.31 -12.71
CA LEU A 295 -1.75 -14.19 -11.52
C LEU A 295 -1.10 -14.97 -10.38
#